data_AF-A0A2E5RMX3-F1
#
_entry.id   AF-A0A2E5RMX3-F1
#
_cell.length_a   1.000
_cell.length_b   1.000
_cell.length_c   1.000
_cell.angle_alpha   90.00
_cell.angle_beta   90.00
_cell.angle_gamma   90.00
#
_symmetry.space_group_name_H-M   'P 1'
#
loop_
_entity.id
_entity.type
_entity.pdbx_description
1 polymer ?
#
loop_
_entity_poly.entity_id
_entity_poly.type
_entity_poly.pdbx_seq_one_letter_code
_entity_poly.pdbx_strand_id
1 'polypeptide(L)'
;MKLYLLTSSILLLTIVNNELKGQTIWNGPSYEFKKNDFADPGDKINQDSLSPSVAITRGNNGEIYNAFSETEADKGISPLGTEWAVGEINNIENLTFTSFRTAVVKPKFSVGQKLVCHIINEDIYLSVEFTTWTQGSSGGGFTYTRSTELSTNTNSDLSHEKITVYPNPSTHFLTIMGITQPQHFQVYDLVGSEIIKGELSNNQKLDISHLNSGMYLMKFEDGSTVRFLKK
;
A
#
# COMPACT_ATOMS: atom_id res chain seq x y z
N MET A 1 5.46 -11.44 -73.97
CA MET A 1 6.18 -11.33 -72.69
C MET A 1 5.15 -11.15 -71.59
N LYS A 2 4.86 -12.19 -70.78
CA LYS A 2 3.87 -12.11 -69.69
C LYS A 2 4.57 -11.60 -68.42
N LEU A 3 4.08 -10.50 -67.88
CA LEU A 3 4.59 -9.84 -66.68
C LEU A 3 3.81 -10.37 -65.46
N TYR A 4 4.48 -11.04 -64.53
CA TYR A 4 3.88 -11.48 -63.26
C TYR A 4 4.16 -10.42 -62.19
N LEU A 5 3.11 -9.82 -61.64
CA LEU A 5 3.18 -8.94 -60.46
C LEU A 5 3.15 -9.82 -59.20
N LEU A 6 4.25 -9.85 -58.45
CA LEU A 6 4.31 -10.44 -57.11
C LEU A 6 3.63 -9.49 -56.12
N THR A 7 2.43 -9.82 -55.66
CA THR A 7 1.81 -9.14 -54.52
C THR A 7 2.43 -9.68 -53.24
N SER A 8 3.28 -8.89 -52.59
CA SER A 8 3.85 -9.22 -51.28
C SER A 8 2.78 -9.01 -50.21
N SER A 9 2.21 -10.09 -49.67
CA SER A 9 1.38 -10.03 -48.46
C SER A 9 2.27 -9.79 -47.24
N ILE A 10 2.10 -8.64 -46.59
CA ILE A 10 2.72 -8.36 -45.29
C ILE A 10 1.86 -9.03 -44.21
N LEU A 11 2.43 -10.04 -43.55
CA LEU A 11 1.84 -10.64 -42.35
C LEU A 11 2.08 -9.69 -41.17
N LEU A 12 1.02 -9.04 -40.68
CA LEU A 12 1.09 -8.22 -39.47
C LEU A 12 1.04 -9.16 -38.26
N LEU A 13 2.18 -9.40 -37.63
CA LEU A 13 2.26 -10.17 -36.38
C LEU A 13 1.82 -9.25 -35.23
N THR A 14 0.59 -9.42 -34.73
CA THR A 14 0.16 -8.78 -33.49
C THR A 14 0.90 -9.43 -32.32
N ILE A 15 1.90 -8.73 -31.80
CA ILE A 15 2.53 -9.10 -30.52
C ILE A 15 1.50 -8.79 -29.43
N VAL A 16 0.84 -9.83 -28.93
CA VAL A 16 0.08 -9.74 -27.68
C VAL A 16 1.12 -9.77 -26.57
N ASN A 17 1.38 -8.63 -25.95
CA ASN A 17 2.18 -8.56 -24.72
C ASN A 17 1.36 -9.20 -23.60
N ASN A 18 1.47 -10.51 -23.43
CA ASN A 18 1.15 -11.13 -22.16
C ASN A 18 2.26 -10.72 -21.19
N GLU A 19 1.98 -9.75 -20.32
CA GLU A 19 2.81 -9.56 -19.13
C GLU A 19 2.72 -10.84 -18.31
N LEU A 20 3.80 -11.64 -18.33
CA LEU A 20 4.02 -12.67 -17.33
C LEU A 20 4.24 -11.91 -16.03
N LYS A 21 3.17 -11.71 -15.24
CA LYS A 21 3.32 -11.25 -13.87
C LYS A 21 4.11 -12.32 -13.13
N GLY A 22 5.38 -12.05 -12.88
CA GLY A 22 6.18 -12.85 -11.97
C GLY A 22 5.61 -12.71 -10.57
N GLN A 23 5.77 -13.77 -9.78
CA GLN A 23 5.48 -13.78 -8.34
C GLN A 23 6.01 -12.51 -7.67
N THR A 24 5.14 -11.80 -6.94
CA THR A 24 5.53 -10.57 -6.24
C THR A 24 5.90 -10.88 -4.80
N ILE A 25 7.15 -10.65 -4.42
CA ILE A 25 7.64 -10.86 -3.06
C ILE A 25 7.83 -9.51 -2.36
N TRP A 26 7.10 -9.32 -1.28
CA TRP A 26 7.22 -8.17 -0.40
C TRP A 26 8.26 -8.46 0.69
N ASN A 27 9.48 -8.00 0.45
CA ASN A 27 10.63 -8.09 1.36
C ASN A 27 11.17 -6.70 1.72
N GLY A 28 10.31 -5.67 1.67
CA GLY A 28 10.60 -4.32 2.12
C GLY A 28 10.66 -4.19 3.65
N PRO A 29 10.64 -2.94 4.17
CA PRO A 29 10.65 -2.68 5.60
C PRO A 29 9.54 -3.42 6.37
N SER A 30 9.77 -3.62 7.67
CA SER A 30 8.76 -4.21 8.55
C SER A 30 7.72 -3.15 8.93
N TYR A 31 6.45 -3.54 8.91
CA TYR A 31 5.31 -2.79 9.45
C TYR A 31 4.70 -3.57 10.62
N GLU A 32 4.34 -2.89 11.70
CA GLU A 32 3.62 -3.47 12.83
C GLU A 32 2.15 -3.05 12.78
N PHE A 33 1.26 -4.03 12.84
CA PHE A 33 -0.16 -3.79 13.01
C PHE A 33 -0.64 -4.29 14.36
N LYS A 34 -1.47 -3.46 15.02
CA LYS A 34 -2.09 -3.80 16.30
C LYS A 34 -3.57 -3.45 16.29
N LYS A 35 -4.38 -4.43 16.70
CA LYS A 35 -5.77 -4.23 17.08
C LYS A 35 -5.93 -4.45 18.58
N ASN A 36 -6.55 -3.50 19.28
CA ASN A 36 -6.82 -3.61 20.71
C ASN A 36 -8.00 -4.55 21.01
N ASP A 37 -8.05 -5.07 22.24
CA ASP A 37 -9.19 -5.83 22.73
C ASP A 37 -10.49 -5.01 22.67
N PHE A 38 -11.59 -5.67 22.29
CA PHE A 38 -12.93 -5.08 22.14
C PHE A 38 -13.07 -3.95 21.12
N ALA A 39 -11.99 -3.59 20.40
CA ALA A 39 -12.05 -2.63 19.31
C ALA A 39 -12.95 -3.16 18.18
N ASP A 40 -13.75 -2.28 17.59
CA ASP A 40 -14.68 -2.64 16.51
C ASP A 40 -13.92 -3.06 15.25
N PRO A 41 -14.03 -4.32 14.79
CA PRO A 41 -13.34 -4.77 13.58
C PRO A 41 -13.90 -4.15 12.29
N GLY A 42 -15.08 -3.53 12.32
CA GLY A 42 -15.66 -2.81 11.17
C GLY A 42 -14.97 -1.48 10.86
N ASP A 43 -14.32 -0.88 11.86
CA ASP A 43 -13.58 0.37 11.69
C ASP A 43 -12.25 0.15 10.95
N LYS A 44 -11.97 0.98 9.94
CA LYS A 44 -10.75 0.87 9.12
C LYS A 44 -9.44 1.00 9.90
N ILE A 45 -9.43 1.74 11.01
CA ILE A 45 -8.25 1.83 11.89
C ILE A 45 -7.91 0.49 12.56
N ASN A 46 -8.89 -0.42 12.67
CA ASN A 46 -8.75 -1.75 13.25
C ASN A 46 -8.59 -2.83 12.17
N GLN A 47 -8.20 -2.46 10.96
CA GLN A 47 -7.94 -3.37 9.84
C GLN A 47 -6.56 -3.06 9.23
N ASP A 48 -5.73 -4.08 9.01
CA ASP A 48 -4.49 -3.91 8.24
C ASP A 48 -4.79 -4.10 6.76
N SER A 49 -4.85 -3.01 6.00
CA SER A 49 -5.05 -3.07 4.55
C SER A 49 -3.75 -3.53 3.87
N LEU A 50 -3.70 -4.80 3.49
CA LEU A 50 -2.53 -5.41 2.85
C LEU A 50 -2.53 -5.15 1.36
N SER A 51 -3.67 -5.28 0.68
CA SER A 51 -3.82 -5.08 -0.76
C SER A 51 -5.22 -4.55 -1.09
N PRO A 52 -5.53 -4.22 -2.36
CA PRO A 52 -6.90 -3.88 -2.76
C PRO A 52 -7.94 -4.98 -2.48
N SER A 53 -7.52 -6.24 -2.29
CA SER A 53 -8.42 -7.38 -2.04
C SER A 53 -8.35 -7.94 -0.62
N VAL A 54 -7.35 -7.58 0.18
CA VAL A 54 -7.14 -8.14 1.53
C VAL A 54 -6.93 -7.05 2.58
N ALA A 55 -7.78 -7.05 3.59
CA ALA A 55 -7.60 -6.30 4.83
C ALA A 55 -7.75 -7.21 6.05
N ILE A 56 -6.72 -7.39 6.85
CA ILE A 56 -6.74 -8.34 7.97
C ILE A 56 -7.30 -7.69 9.24
N THR A 57 -8.29 -8.35 9.85
CA THR A 57 -8.77 -8.01 11.19
C THR A 57 -9.21 -9.27 11.95
N ARG A 58 -9.79 -9.07 13.14
CA ARG A 58 -10.29 -10.12 14.00
C ARG A 58 -11.43 -9.62 14.89
N GLY A 59 -12.48 -10.43 15.02
CA GLY A 59 -13.56 -10.21 15.99
C GLY A 59 -13.09 -10.49 17.43
N ASN A 60 -13.99 -10.38 18.40
CA ASN A 60 -13.63 -10.63 19.82
C ASN A 60 -13.25 -12.07 20.13
N ASN A 61 -13.54 -13.00 19.22
CA ASN A 61 -13.24 -14.42 19.33
C ASN A 61 -12.85 -14.95 17.94
N GLY A 62 -12.39 -16.21 17.89
CA GLY A 62 -12.07 -16.87 16.62
C GLY A 62 -10.71 -16.47 16.04
N GLU A 63 -10.57 -16.64 14.73
CA GLU A 63 -9.37 -16.39 13.95
C GLU A 63 -9.44 -15.06 13.18
N ILE A 64 -8.32 -14.70 12.54
CA ILE A 64 -8.29 -13.53 11.66
C ILE A 64 -9.15 -13.77 10.41
N TYR A 65 -9.67 -12.70 9.82
CA TYR A 65 -10.44 -12.74 8.58
C TYR A 65 -10.15 -11.53 7.70
N ASN A 66 -10.55 -11.63 6.44
CA ASN A 66 -10.38 -10.60 5.44
C ASN A 66 -11.59 -9.64 5.46
N ALA A 67 -11.45 -8.51 6.15
CA ALA A 67 -12.46 -7.46 6.25
C ALA A 67 -12.87 -6.82 4.92
N PHE A 68 -12.14 -7.07 3.83
CA PHE A 68 -12.54 -6.64 2.49
C PHE A 68 -13.74 -7.44 1.98
N SER A 69 -13.77 -8.75 2.24
CA SER A 69 -14.77 -9.69 1.71
C SER A 69 -15.64 -10.36 2.78
N GLU A 70 -15.25 -10.26 4.05
CA GLU A 70 -15.86 -10.96 5.17
C GLU A 70 -16.23 -9.96 6.28
N THR A 71 -17.38 -10.18 6.94
CA THR A 71 -17.79 -9.39 8.11
C THR A 71 -17.42 -10.07 9.44
N GLU A 72 -17.17 -11.37 9.42
CA GLU A 72 -16.74 -12.19 10.55
C GLU A 72 -15.90 -13.38 10.06
N ALA A 73 -15.19 -14.05 10.97
CA ALA A 73 -14.37 -15.21 10.61
C ALA A 73 -15.21 -16.49 10.48
N ASP A 74 -15.02 -17.22 9.38
CA ASP A 74 -15.43 -18.60 9.21
C ASP A 74 -14.26 -19.55 9.51
N LYS A 75 -14.48 -20.39 10.51
CA LYS A 75 -13.45 -21.21 11.14
C LYS A 75 -12.91 -22.27 10.17
N GLY A 76 -11.62 -22.18 9.86
CA GLY A 76 -10.91 -23.11 8.97
C GLY A 76 -10.79 -22.59 7.54
N ILE A 77 -11.50 -21.51 7.23
CA ILE A 77 -11.63 -20.95 5.88
C ILE A 77 -11.01 -19.56 5.82
N SER A 78 -11.27 -18.71 6.82
CA SER A 78 -10.74 -17.35 6.87
C SER A 78 -9.22 -17.31 7.13
N PRO A 79 -8.50 -16.29 6.64
CA PRO A 79 -8.99 -15.18 5.80
C PRO A 79 -9.19 -15.57 4.32
N LEU A 80 -10.35 -15.21 3.74
CA LEU A 80 -10.60 -15.42 2.32
C LEU A 80 -9.65 -14.61 1.44
N GLY A 81 -9.26 -15.20 0.29
CA GLY A 81 -8.28 -14.60 -0.63
C GLY A 81 -6.83 -14.74 -0.17
N THR A 82 -6.57 -15.50 0.90
CA THR A 82 -5.22 -15.75 1.41
C THR A 82 -4.95 -17.24 1.60
N GLU A 83 -3.69 -17.62 1.45
CA GLU A 83 -3.16 -18.90 1.94
C GLU A 83 -1.87 -18.67 2.71
N TRP A 84 -1.55 -19.57 3.63
CA TRP A 84 -0.54 -19.39 4.65
C TRP A 84 0.36 -20.62 4.75
N ALA A 85 1.63 -20.39 5.01
CA ALA A 85 2.60 -21.43 5.31
C ALA A 85 3.45 -21.05 6.54
N VAL A 86 3.90 -22.06 7.27
CA VAL A 86 4.92 -21.89 8.33
C VAL A 86 6.30 -21.99 7.68
N GLY A 87 7.12 -20.97 7.85
CA GLY A 87 8.47 -20.92 7.28
C GLY A 87 8.95 -19.50 6.98
N GLU A 88 10.06 -19.41 6.26
CA GLU A 88 10.67 -18.15 5.86
C GLU A 88 10.40 -17.85 4.38
N ILE A 89 10.15 -16.58 4.07
CA ILE A 89 9.84 -16.14 2.70
C ILE A 89 10.99 -16.35 1.71
N ASN A 90 12.24 -16.43 2.20
CA ASN A 90 13.41 -16.79 1.38
C ASN A 90 13.41 -18.26 0.93
N ASN A 91 12.53 -19.10 1.48
CA ASN A 91 12.40 -20.53 1.17
C ASN A 91 11.01 -20.86 0.59
N ILE A 92 10.34 -19.86 0.01
CA ILE A 92 8.96 -19.92 -0.48
C ILE A 92 8.66 -21.11 -1.40
N GLU A 93 9.61 -21.48 -2.26
CA GLU A 93 9.46 -22.58 -3.22
C GLU A 93 9.27 -23.95 -2.56
N ASN A 94 9.66 -24.09 -1.28
CA ASN A 94 9.54 -25.32 -0.51
C ASN A 94 8.41 -25.27 0.54
N LEU A 95 7.65 -24.17 0.58
CA LEU A 95 6.55 -24.01 1.54
C LEU A 95 5.27 -24.67 1.03
N THR A 96 4.52 -25.28 1.96
CA THR A 96 3.18 -25.80 1.68
C THR A 96 2.15 -24.78 2.19
N PHE A 97 1.46 -24.15 1.25
CA PHE A 97 0.40 -23.19 1.57
C PHE A 97 -0.94 -23.89 1.79
N THR A 98 -1.69 -23.40 2.78
CA THR A 98 -3.00 -23.90 3.19
C THR A 98 -3.78 -22.78 3.88
N SER A 99 -5.02 -23.01 4.34
CA SER A 99 -5.71 -22.02 5.17
C SER A 99 -4.94 -21.67 6.45
N PHE A 100 -5.04 -20.42 6.92
CA PHE A 100 -4.37 -19.94 8.14
C PHE A 100 -4.53 -20.91 9.30
N ARG A 101 -5.77 -21.32 9.55
CA ARG A 101 -6.12 -22.23 10.63
C ARG A 101 -5.40 -23.57 10.55
N THR A 102 -5.24 -24.11 9.35
CA THR A 102 -4.54 -25.38 9.12
C THR A 102 -3.04 -25.20 9.31
N ALA A 103 -2.46 -24.12 8.77
CA ALA A 103 -1.04 -23.82 8.87
C ALA A 103 -0.59 -23.70 10.33
N VAL A 104 -1.33 -22.96 11.16
CA VAL A 104 -0.94 -22.72 12.56
C VAL A 104 -1.61 -23.67 13.56
N VAL A 105 -2.45 -24.61 13.11
CA VAL A 105 -3.27 -25.55 13.90
C VAL A 105 -4.35 -24.88 14.78
N LYS A 106 -3.96 -23.89 15.58
CA LYS A 106 -4.83 -22.99 16.32
C LYS A 106 -4.31 -21.56 16.18
N PRO A 107 -5.18 -20.55 16.02
CA PRO A 107 -4.75 -19.17 15.80
C PRO A 107 -3.74 -18.65 16.83
N LYS A 108 -3.95 -18.96 18.10
CA LYS A 108 -3.04 -18.60 19.20
C LYS A 108 -1.61 -19.17 19.09
N PHE A 109 -1.43 -20.26 18.34
CA PHE A 109 -0.12 -20.88 18.17
C PHE A 109 0.70 -20.17 17.09
N SER A 110 0.11 -19.25 16.32
CA SER A 110 0.85 -18.39 15.39
C SER A 110 1.90 -17.51 16.08
N VAL A 111 1.75 -17.22 17.38
CA VAL A 111 2.65 -16.33 18.11
C VAL A 111 4.07 -16.89 18.12
N GLY A 112 5.02 -16.10 17.63
CA GLY A 112 6.43 -16.47 17.50
C GLY A 112 6.76 -17.44 16.36
N GLN A 113 5.79 -17.77 15.50
CA GLN A 113 6.06 -18.52 14.27
C GLN A 113 6.36 -17.54 13.13
N LYS A 114 7.37 -17.87 12.33
CA LYS A 114 7.56 -17.24 11.02
C LYS A 114 6.53 -17.80 10.06
N LEU A 115 5.69 -16.91 9.52
CA LEU A 115 4.67 -17.26 8.54
C LEU A 115 4.94 -16.54 7.23
N VAL A 116 4.49 -17.16 6.14
CA VAL A 116 4.36 -16.50 4.84
C VAL A 116 2.89 -16.49 4.48
N CYS A 117 2.35 -15.30 4.22
CA CYS A 117 1.03 -15.10 3.67
C CYS A 117 1.16 -14.90 2.16
N HIS A 118 0.35 -15.61 1.39
CA HIS A 118 0.15 -15.39 -0.03
C HIS A 118 -1.24 -14.79 -0.24
N ILE A 119 -1.28 -13.59 -0.79
CA ILE A 119 -2.49 -12.92 -1.26
C ILE A 119 -2.75 -13.36 -2.70
N ILE A 120 -3.78 -14.19 -2.86
CA ILE A 120 -4.00 -14.97 -4.08
C ILE A 120 -4.33 -14.08 -5.29
N ASN A 121 -5.14 -13.03 -5.08
CA ASN A 121 -5.63 -12.21 -6.19
C ASN A 121 -4.52 -11.34 -6.82
N GLU A 122 -3.61 -10.83 -5.99
CA GLU A 122 -2.49 -10.02 -6.46
C GLU A 122 -1.20 -10.81 -6.68
N ASP A 123 -1.17 -12.11 -6.34
CA ASP A 123 0.03 -12.97 -6.37
C ASP A 123 1.20 -12.36 -5.57
N ILE A 124 0.87 -11.90 -4.35
CA ILE A 124 1.79 -11.21 -3.43
C ILE A 124 2.10 -12.10 -2.23
N TYR A 125 3.39 -12.24 -1.93
CA TYR A 125 3.87 -12.97 -0.78
C TYR A 125 4.53 -12.03 0.22
N LEU A 126 4.17 -12.15 1.49
CA LEU A 126 4.73 -11.35 2.57
C LEU A 126 5.00 -12.21 3.81
N SER A 127 6.06 -11.85 4.53
CA SER A 127 6.36 -12.44 5.83
C SER A 127 5.40 -11.86 6.88
N VAL A 128 4.99 -12.69 7.84
CA VAL A 128 4.13 -12.29 8.97
C VAL A 128 4.63 -13.01 10.22
N GLU A 129 4.74 -12.30 11.33
CA GLU A 129 5.05 -12.87 12.65
C GLU A 129 4.12 -12.27 13.70
N PHE A 130 3.23 -13.10 14.25
CA PHE A 130 2.37 -12.67 15.35
C PHE A 130 3.19 -12.54 16.64
N THR A 131 3.09 -11.39 17.30
CA THR A 131 3.77 -11.10 18.56
C THR A 131 2.82 -11.24 19.75
N THR A 132 1.53 -10.96 19.56
CA THR A 132 0.52 -11.14 20.60
C THR A 132 -0.79 -11.70 20.04
N TRP A 133 -1.50 -12.45 20.89
CA TRP A 133 -2.82 -12.98 20.59
C TRP A 133 -3.66 -13.06 21.87
N THR A 134 -4.69 -12.22 22.02
CA THR A 134 -5.55 -12.26 23.21
C THR A 134 -6.38 -13.54 23.27
N GLN A 135 -6.50 -14.09 24.49
CA GLN A 135 -7.18 -15.33 24.80
C GLN A 135 -8.18 -15.16 25.96
N GLY A 136 -8.94 -16.21 26.28
CA GLY A 136 -9.71 -16.29 27.52
C GLY A 136 -10.95 -15.40 27.55
N SER A 137 -11.55 -15.13 26.38
CA SER A 137 -12.70 -14.21 26.24
C SER A 137 -12.40 -12.77 26.70
N SER A 138 -11.12 -12.40 26.79
CA SER A 138 -10.67 -11.05 27.14
C SER A 138 -10.62 -10.09 25.93
N GLY A 139 -11.24 -10.48 24.82
CA GLY A 139 -11.27 -9.70 23.58
C GLY A 139 -10.51 -10.35 22.43
N GLY A 140 -10.54 -9.64 21.31
CA GLY A 140 -10.00 -10.06 20.02
C GLY A 140 -8.65 -9.45 19.65
N GLY A 141 -7.93 -8.87 20.61
CA GLY A 141 -6.67 -8.19 20.37
C GLY A 141 -5.61 -9.11 19.79
N PHE A 142 -4.78 -8.54 18.92
CA PHE A 142 -3.60 -9.20 18.38
C PHE A 142 -2.61 -8.14 17.86
N THR A 143 -1.37 -8.56 17.71
CA THR A 143 -0.32 -7.77 17.10
C THR A 143 0.52 -8.70 16.23
N TYR A 144 0.90 -8.23 15.05
CA TYR A 144 1.90 -8.89 14.23
C TYR A 144 2.80 -7.85 13.57
N THR A 145 4.00 -8.30 13.21
CA THR A 145 4.85 -7.61 12.25
C THR A 145 4.74 -8.31 10.90
N ARG A 146 4.87 -7.54 9.81
CA ARG A 146 4.91 -8.07 8.45
C ARG A 146 5.89 -7.30 7.59
N SER A 147 6.36 -7.93 6.52
CA SER A 147 7.05 -7.20 5.47
C SER A 147 6.07 -6.42 4.59
N THR A 148 6.54 -5.29 4.05
CA THR A 148 5.80 -4.48 3.08
C THR A 148 6.37 -4.65 1.68
N GLU A 149 5.68 -4.08 0.70
CA GLU A 149 6.27 -3.83 -0.61
C GLU A 149 7.61 -3.13 -0.45
N LEU A 150 8.59 -3.54 -1.28
CA LEU A 150 9.78 -2.75 -1.47
C LEU A 150 9.36 -1.47 -2.17
N SER A 151 9.40 -0.35 -1.46
CA SER A 151 9.30 0.96 -2.09
C SER A 151 10.55 1.20 -2.93
N THR A 152 10.62 0.63 -4.13
CA THR A 152 11.46 1.20 -5.18
C THR A 152 10.85 2.55 -5.49
N ASN A 153 11.59 3.63 -5.26
CA ASN A 153 11.17 4.98 -5.62
C ASN A 153 10.99 5.08 -7.15
N THR A 154 9.88 4.56 -7.65
CA THR A 154 9.45 4.57 -9.04
C THR A 154 7.95 4.86 -9.03
N ASN A 155 7.63 6.15 -8.80
CA ASN A 155 6.40 6.83 -9.17
C ASN A 155 5.15 5.95 -9.46
N SER A 156 4.39 5.59 -8.43
CA SER A 156 2.92 5.71 -8.43
C SER A 156 2.30 5.23 -7.12
N ASP A 157 1.68 6.17 -6.42
CA ASP A 157 0.49 5.95 -5.58
C ASP A 157 0.67 5.11 -4.30
N LEU A 158 1.45 5.64 -3.34
CA LEU A 158 1.37 5.23 -1.94
C LEU A 158 0.43 6.17 -1.20
N SER A 159 -0.52 5.57 -0.48
CA SER A 159 -1.46 6.14 0.49
C SER A 159 -0.78 6.78 1.71
N HIS A 160 0.22 7.63 1.50
CA HIS A 160 0.48 8.74 2.40
C HIS A 160 -0.68 9.71 2.22
N GLU A 161 -1.16 10.35 3.29
CA GLU A 161 -2.11 11.45 3.17
C GLU A 161 -1.59 12.43 2.13
N LYS A 162 -2.20 12.41 0.95
CA LYS A 162 -1.67 13.12 -0.22
C LYS A 162 -1.60 14.59 0.14
N ILE A 163 -0.41 15.17 0.15
CA ILE A 163 -0.28 16.61 0.36
C ILE A 163 -1.07 17.31 -0.76
N THR A 164 -1.99 18.17 -0.37
CA THR A 164 -2.83 18.95 -1.28
C THR A 164 -2.68 20.44 -1.03
N VAL A 165 -2.91 21.23 -2.07
CA VAL A 165 -2.85 22.69 -2.02
C VAL A 165 -4.18 23.30 -2.47
N TYR A 166 -4.69 24.26 -1.71
CA TYR A 166 -5.97 24.92 -1.97
C TYR A 166 -5.89 26.45 -1.74
N PRO A 167 -6.56 27.28 -2.56
CA PRO A 167 -7.20 26.92 -3.81
C PRO A 167 -6.15 26.59 -4.88
N ASN A 168 -6.51 25.76 -5.84
CA ASN A 168 -5.71 25.57 -7.05
C ASN A 168 -6.67 25.58 -8.24
N PRO A 169 -6.67 26.61 -9.10
CA PRO A 169 -5.72 27.74 -9.17
C PRO A 169 -5.83 28.76 -8.03
N SER A 170 -4.74 29.46 -7.67
CA SER A 170 -4.71 30.52 -6.65
C SER A 170 -4.15 31.85 -7.16
N THR A 171 -4.44 32.95 -6.45
CA THR A 171 -3.99 34.32 -6.77
C THR A 171 -3.08 34.94 -5.71
N HIS A 172 -3.24 34.63 -4.42
CA HIS A 172 -2.48 35.28 -3.35
C HIS A 172 -1.94 34.29 -2.31
N PHE A 173 -2.69 33.24 -1.96
CA PHE A 173 -2.30 32.32 -0.90
C PHE A 173 -2.64 30.87 -1.27
N LEU A 174 -1.81 29.93 -0.81
CA LEU A 174 -2.12 28.50 -0.80
C LEU A 174 -2.21 28.02 0.64
N THR A 175 -3.17 27.17 0.93
CA THR A 175 -3.22 26.35 2.13
C THR A 175 -2.67 24.97 1.79
N ILE A 176 -1.71 24.49 2.57
CA ILE A 176 -1.13 23.16 2.41
C ILE A 176 -1.77 22.21 3.43
N MET A 177 -2.35 21.11 2.97
CA MET A 177 -3.00 20.08 3.80
C MET A 177 -2.34 18.72 3.62
N GLY A 178 -2.38 17.87 4.64
CA GLY A 178 -1.81 16.51 4.61
C GLY A 178 -0.39 16.42 5.16
N ILE A 179 0.09 17.46 5.85
CA ILE A 179 1.37 17.45 6.56
C ILE A 179 1.13 16.91 7.98
N THR A 180 1.80 15.83 8.37
CA THR A 180 1.65 15.24 9.71
C THR A 180 2.66 15.78 10.73
N GLN A 181 3.82 16.22 10.27
CA GLN A 181 4.86 16.90 11.06
C GLN A 181 5.42 18.08 10.27
N PRO A 182 5.82 19.20 10.92
CA PRO A 182 6.44 20.32 10.23
C PRO A 182 7.63 19.86 9.38
N GLN A 183 7.69 20.31 8.13
CA GLN A 183 8.74 19.90 7.20
C GLN A 183 9.16 21.02 6.25
N HIS A 184 10.37 20.90 5.73
CA HIS A 184 10.91 21.84 4.76
C HIS A 184 10.25 21.66 3.38
N PHE A 185 10.07 22.78 2.68
CA PHE A 185 9.57 22.80 1.32
C PHE A 185 10.41 23.73 0.44
N GLN A 186 10.38 23.47 -0.87
CA GLN A 186 10.90 24.34 -1.91
C GLN A 186 9.87 24.44 -3.05
N VAL A 187 9.72 25.63 -3.64
CA VAL A 187 8.87 25.89 -4.80
C VAL A 187 9.76 26.22 -5.99
N TYR A 188 9.51 25.55 -7.11
CA TYR A 188 10.21 25.70 -8.37
C TYR A 188 9.27 26.17 -9.47
N ASP A 189 9.79 26.95 -10.42
CA ASP A 189 9.13 27.15 -11.71
C ASP A 189 9.29 25.92 -12.65
N LEU A 190 8.70 25.97 -13.85
CA LEU A 190 8.79 24.86 -14.82
C LEU A 190 10.17 24.66 -15.45
N VAL A 191 11.09 25.63 -15.31
CA VAL A 191 12.47 25.49 -15.79
C VAL A 191 13.41 25.01 -14.68
N GLY A 192 12.89 24.79 -13.47
CA GLY A 192 13.62 24.23 -12.32
C GLY A 192 14.28 25.28 -11.42
N SER A 193 13.99 26.57 -11.60
CA SER A 193 14.53 27.63 -10.74
C SER A 193 13.83 27.59 -9.38
N GLU A 194 14.59 27.57 -8.27
CA GLU A 194 14.05 27.71 -6.92
C GLU A 194 13.56 29.15 -6.70
N ILE A 195 12.30 29.30 -6.27
CA ILE A 195 11.65 30.61 -6.09
C ILE A 195 11.35 30.89 -4.62
N ILE A 196 10.86 29.89 -3.88
CA ILE A 196 10.52 30.00 -2.46
C ILE A 196 11.06 28.78 -1.73
N LYS A 197 11.50 28.95 -0.49
CA LYS A 197 11.75 27.85 0.44
C LYS A 197 11.34 28.24 1.85
N GLY A 198 11.07 27.25 2.69
CA GLY A 198 10.75 27.47 4.08
C GLY A 198 10.41 26.18 4.79
N GLU A 199 9.67 26.32 5.89
CA GLU A 199 9.11 25.23 6.66
C GLU A 199 7.61 25.48 6.79
N LEU A 200 6.80 24.44 6.67
CA LEU A 200 5.36 24.51 6.81
C LEU A 200 4.83 23.37 7.69
N SER A 201 3.79 23.70 8.45
CA SER A 201 2.95 22.76 9.18
C SER A 201 1.58 22.61 8.49
N ASN A 202 0.80 21.62 8.93
CA ASN A 202 -0.53 21.38 8.38
C ASN A 202 -1.43 22.62 8.43
N ASN A 203 -2.22 22.83 7.37
CA ASN A 203 -3.19 23.91 7.24
C ASN A 203 -2.61 25.33 7.32
N GLN A 204 -1.29 25.48 7.17
CA GLN A 204 -0.65 26.79 7.09
C GLN A 204 -0.84 27.42 5.71
N LYS A 205 -0.91 28.76 5.70
CA LYS A 205 -1.00 29.56 4.48
C LYS A 205 0.40 29.97 4.01
N LEU A 206 0.68 29.72 2.75
CA LEU A 206 1.82 30.24 2.02
C LEU A 206 1.40 31.42 1.15
N ASP A 207 2.04 32.58 1.31
CA ASP A 207 1.86 33.73 0.44
C ASP A 207 2.60 33.50 -0.90
N ILE A 208 1.84 33.59 -1.99
CA ILE A 208 2.32 33.47 -3.38
C ILE A 208 1.95 34.70 -4.22
N SER A 209 1.50 35.79 -3.59
CA SER A 209 1.05 37.01 -4.28
C SER A 209 2.14 37.67 -5.13
N HIS A 210 3.41 37.48 -4.74
CA HIS A 210 4.59 37.97 -5.43
C HIS A 210 5.03 37.11 -6.63
N LEU A 211 4.38 35.95 -6.85
CA LEU A 211 4.67 35.09 -7.99
C LEU A 211 3.93 35.56 -9.25
N ASN A 212 4.63 35.48 -10.38
CA ASN A 212 4.03 35.67 -11.70
C ASN A 212 2.99 34.56 -11.98
N SER A 213 2.03 34.85 -12.86
CA SER A 213 1.07 33.84 -13.31
C SER A 213 1.80 32.70 -14.04
N GLY A 214 1.52 31.46 -13.66
CA GLY A 214 2.28 30.30 -14.16
C GLY A 214 2.06 29.03 -13.36
N MET A 215 2.61 27.91 -13.85
CA MET A 215 2.64 26.67 -13.09
C MET A 215 3.91 26.56 -12.26
N TYR A 216 3.75 26.00 -11.07
CA TYR A 216 4.83 25.81 -10.11
C TYR A 216 4.78 24.39 -9.54
N LEU A 217 5.95 23.89 -9.14
CA LEU A 217 6.11 22.61 -8.45
C LEU A 217 6.61 22.87 -7.04
N MET A 218 5.87 22.42 -6.03
CA MET A 218 6.30 22.42 -4.64
C MET A 218 6.83 21.02 -4.30
N LYS A 219 8.04 20.96 -3.76
CA LYS A 219 8.71 19.74 -3.31
C LYS A 219 8.90 19.80 -1.79
N PHE A 220 8.70 18.68 -1.13
CA PHE A 220 8.90 18.52 0.31
C PHE A 220 10.10 17.62 0.61
N GLU A 221 10.55 17.63 1.86
CA GLU A 221 11.70 16.84 2.33
C GLU A 221 11.46 15.33 2.26
N ASP A 222 10.23 14.88 2.50
CA ASP A 222 9.78 13.49 2.32
C ASP A 222 9.78 13.02 0.85
N GLY A 223 10.14 13.88 -0.09
CA GLY A 223 10.19 13.61 -1.52
C GLY A 223 8.84 13.81 -2.23
N SER A 224 7.76 14.09 -1.49
CA SER A 224 6.46 14.38 -2.07
C SER A 224 6.51 15.68 -2.88
N THR A 225 5.70 15.73 -3.94
CA THR A 225 5.60 16.90 -4.81
C THR A 225 4.16 17.24 -5.14
N VAL A 226 3.86 18.53 -5.16
CA VAL A 226 2.54 19.06 -5.50
C VAL A 226 2.67 20.16 -6.54
N ARG A 227 1.86 20.08 -7.60
CA ARG A 227 1.78 21.12 -8.63
C ARG A 227 0.64 22.09 -8.35
N PHE A 228 0.88 23.38 -8.49
CA PHE A 228 -0.19 24.39 -8.44
C PHE A 228 -0.10 25.41 -9.59
N LEU A 229 -1.24 26.03 -9.89
CA LEU A 229 -1.37 27.10 -10.87
C LEU A 229 -1.59 28.44 -10.16
N LYS A 230 -0.68 29.40 -10.39
CA LYS A 230 -0.84 30.81 -10.03
C LYS A 230 -1.53 31.54 -11.17
N LYS A 231 -2.64 32.22 -10.85
CA LYS A 231 -3.32 33.16 -11.75
C LYS A 231 -2.89 34.58 -11.47
#